data_AF-A0A1M5DS59-F1
#
_entry.id   AF-A0A1M5DS59-F1
#
_cell.length_a   1.000
_cell.length_b   1.000
_cell.length_c   1.000
_cell.angle_alpha   90.00
_cell.angle_beta   90.00
_cell.angle_gamma   90.00
#
_symmetry.space_group_name_H-M   'P 1'
#
loop_
_entity.id
_entity.type
_entity.pdbx_description
1 polymer ?
#
loop_
_entity_poly.entity_id
_entity_poly.type
_entity_poly.pdbx_seq_one_letter_code
_entity_poly.pdbx_strand_id
1 'polypeptide(L)'
;MATENVVATEVESGMPQLDFSTFPNQIFWLLIALVVIYLVLSRVALPRISGVLAERSGTISNDLAAAEDYKLRATEAEAVYEKALADARTESNRIADQARADAQAELDAALAEADARIAAQTAEAEASIAEIRASATENVAIVAKDVAEALVAAMGSTADQATIDAAVNDRMKG
;
A
#
# COMPACT_ATOMS: atom_id res chain seq x y z
N MET A 1 117.06 58.49 -29.04
CA MET A 1 115.91 59.26 -28.51
C MET A 1 114.69 58.86 -29.31
N ALA A 2 113.52 58.71 -28.67
CA ALA A 2 112.22 58.30 -29.25
C ALA A 2 112.20 56.89 -29.89
N THR A 3 111.47 55.89 -29.37
CA THR A 3 110.02 55.60 -29.63
C THR A 3 109.73 55.59 -31.13
N GLU A 4 109.40 54.47 -31.79
CA GLU A 4 108.22 53.60 -31.58
C GLU A 4 108.46 52.21 -32.24
N ASN A 5 107.64 51.16 -32.18
CA ASN A 5 106.37 50.83 -31.48
C ASN A 5 106.32 49.29 -31.23
N VAL A 6 105.26 48.75 -30.63
CA VAL A 6 104.97 47.30 -30.55
C VAL A 6 103.80 46.95 -31.47
N VAL A 7 104.07 46.30 -32.59
CA VAL A 7 103.02 45.75 -33.48
C VAL A 7 102.60 44.39 -32.93
N ALA A 8 101.44 44.34 -32.29
CA ALA A 8 100.75 43.08 -32.03
C ALA A 8 100.29 42.49 -33.37
N THR A 9 100.73 41.28 -33.68
CA THR A 9 100.21 40.53 -34.83
C THR A 9 98.88 39.89 -34.45
N GLU A 10 97.82 40.28 -35.14
CA GLU A 10 96.45 39.86 -34.89
C GLU A 10 96.30 38.35 -35.07
N VAL A 11 96.01 37.64 -33.98
CA VAL A 11 95.29 36.37 -34.07
C VAL A 11 93.86 36.75 -34.43
N GLU A 12 93.33 36.18 -35.52
CA GLU A 12 91.96 36.41 -36.01
C GLU A 12 90.94 35.84 -35.01
N SER A 13 90.74 36.55 -33.89
CA SER A 13 89.81 36.15 -32.84
C SER A 13 88.38 36.48 -33.29
N GLY A 14 87.80 35.56 -34.07
CA GLY A 14 86.34 35.39 -34.03
C GLY A 14 85.91 35.37 -32.56
N MET A 15 84.81 36.08 -32.24
CA MET A 15 84.37 36.33 -30.87
C MET A 15 84.56 35.08 -29.99
N PRO A 16 85.18 35.15 -28.80
CA PRO A 16 85.61 33.96 -28.03
C PRO A 16 84.47 33.02 -27.58
N GLN A 17 83.22 33.37 -27.90
CA GLN A 17 82.02 32.54 -27.76
C GLN A 17 81.81 31.57 -28.95
N LEU A 18 82.53 31.73 -30.06
CA LEU A 18 82.43 30.94 -31.29
C LEU A 18 83.67 30.06 -31.53
N ASP A 19 84.46 29.79 -30.50
CA ASP A 19 85.59 28.85 -30.59
C ASP A 19 85.09 27.39 -30.60
N PHE A 20 84.98 26.87 -31.83
CA PHE A 20 84.55 25.50 -32.12
C PHE A 20 85.44 24.41 -31.47
N SER A 21 86.67 24.72 -31.02
CA SER A 21 87.53 23.74 -30.33
C SER A 21 86.93 23.27 -29.01
N THR A 22 86.10 24.11 -28.36
CA THR A 22 85.45 23.81 -27.08
C THR A 22 84.14 23.02 -27.23
N PHE A 23 83.54 23.04 -28.43
CA PHE A 23 82.21 22.48 -28.68
C PHE A 23 82.10 20.97 -28.42
N PRO A 24 83.07 20.10 -28.78
CA PRO A 24 82.98 18.67 -28.52
C PRO A 24 82.82 18.32 -27.03
N ASN A 25 83.50 19.05 -26.13
CA ASN A 25 83.39 18.87 -24.68
C ASN A 25 82.03 19.35 -24.16
N GLN A 26 81.53 20.50 -24.64
CA GLN A 26 80.19 20.99 -24.29
C GLN A 26 79.10 20.02 -24.76
N ILE A 27 79.20 19.51 -26.00
CA ILE A 27 78.26 18.54 -26.57
C ILE A 27 78.29 17.22 -25.79
N PHE A 28 79.47 16.74 -25.39
CA PHE A 28 79.61 15.53 -24.57
C PHE A 28 78.86 15.66 -23.23
N TRP A 29 79.06 16.76 -22.50
CA TRP A 29 78.33 17.00 -21.24
C TRP A 29 76.84 17.27 -21.45
N LEU A 30 76.45 17.93 -22.55
CA LEU A 30 75.05 18.12 -22.93
C LEU A 30 74.36 16.77 -23.17
N LEU A 31 75.00 15.85 -23.91
CA LEU A 31 74.47 14.49 -24.12
C LEU A 31 74.36 13.70 -22.82
N ILE A 32 75.35 13.79 -21.91
CA ILE A 32 75.27 13.17 -20.58
C ILE A 32 74.08 13.74 -19.79
N ALA A 33 73.95 15.06 -19.71
CA ALA A 33 72.87 15.72 -18.99
C ALA A 33 71.49 15.36 -19.59
N LEU A 34 71.38 15.33 -20.93
CA LEU A 34 70.17 14.92 -21.65
C LEU A 34 69.79 13.47 -21.33
N VAL A 35 70.75 12.53 -21.35
CA VAL A 35 70.50 11.13 -21.01
C VAL A 35 70.08 10.97 -19.55
N VAL A 36 70.73 11.67 -18.61
CA VAL A 36 70.35 11.65 -17.19
C VAL A 36 68.93 12.19 -16.99
N ILE A 37 68.58 13.33 -17.58
CA ILE A 37 67.23 13.91 -17.51
C ILE A 37 66.21 12.97 -18.15
N TYR A 38 66.52 12.38 -19.32
CA TYR A 38 65.66 11.41 -19.99
C TYR A 38 65.38 10.17 -19.12
N LEU A 39 66.41 9.63 -18.46
CA LEU A 39 66.26 8.49 -17.55
C LEU A 39 65.43 8.85 -16.31
N VAL A 40 65.63 10.04 -15.73
CA VAL A 40 64.80 10.52 -14.59
C VAL A 40 63.33 10.70 -15.01
N LEU A 41 63.08 11.32 -16.16
CA LEU A 41 61.70 11.53 -16.65
C LEU A 41 61.01 10.21 -16.99
N SER A 42 61.66 9.35 -17.78
CA SER A 42 61.09 8.07 -18.22
C SER A 42 60.91 7.06 -17.08
N ARG A 43 61.80 7.05 -16.09
CA ARG A 43 61.80 6.03 -15.02
C ARG A 43 61.19 6.48 -13.70
N VAL A 44 61.05 7.79 -13.45
CA VAL A 44 60.51 8.34 -12.20
C VAL A 44 59.32 9.27 -12.41
N ALA A 45 59.42 10.26 -13.31
CA ALA A 45 58.36 11.26 -13.46
C ALA A 45 57.11 10.71 -14.16
N LEU A 46 57.25 10.12 -15.35
CA LEU A 46 56.13 9.57 -16.11
C LEU A 46 55.39 8.44 -15.35
N PRO A 47 56.07 7.45 -14.72
CA PRO A 47 55.39 6.39 -13.97
C PRO A 47 54.57 6.91 -12.77
N ARG A 48 55.02 7.98 -12.11
CA ARG A 48 54.26 8.61 -11.01
C ARG A 48 53.00 9.30 -11.52
N ILE A 49 53.10 10.03 -12.64
CA ILE A 49 51.95 10.71 -13.25
C ILE A 49 50.92 9.68 -13.75
N SER A 50 51.37 8.60 -14.42
CA SER A 50 50.46 7.53 -14.86
C SER A 50 49.79 6.81 -13.68
N GLY A 51 50.48 6.64 -12.55
CA GLY A 51 49.91 6.06 -11.33
C GLY A 51 48.73 6.88 -10.80
N VAL A 52 48.92 8.19 -10.62
CA VAL A 52 47.85 9.10 -10.13
C VAL A 52 46.68 9.19 -11.12
N LEU A 53 46.94 9.15 -12.43
CA LEU A 53 45.87 9.15 -13.43
C LEU A 53 45.08 7.83 -13.42
N ALA A 54 45.77 6.68 -13.33
CA ALA A 54 45.14 5.37 -13.24
C ALA A 54 44.32 5.21 -11.94
N GLU A 55 44.84 5.71 -10.81
CA GLU A 55 44.12 5.75 -9.54
C GLU A 55 42.81 6.54 -9.67
N ARG A 56 42.87 7.78 -10.19
CA ARG A 56 41.68 8.61 -10.42
C ARG A 56 40.68 7.97 -11.37
N SER A 57 41.13 7.42 -12.50
CA SER A 57 40.26 6.72 -13.45
C SER A 57 39.63 5.47 -12.82
N GLY A 58 40.38 4.74 -12.00
CA GLY A 58 39.88 3.59 -11.23
C GLY A 58 38.80 3.99 -10.24
N THR A 59 39.04 5.01 -9.42
CA THR A 59 38.04 5.54 -8.46
C THR A 59 36.78 6.02 -9.18
N ILE A 60 36.91 6.83 -10.23
CA ILE A 60 35.75 7.31 -11.01
C ILE A 60 34.95 6.15 -11.61
N SER A 61 35.62 5.13 -12.17
CA SER A 61 34.94 3.95 -12.72
C SER A 61 34.24 3.12 -11.65
N ASN A 62 34.86 2.98 -10.47
CA ASN A 62 34.27 2.26 -9.34
C ASN A 62 33.06 2.99 -8.77
N ASP A 63 33.16 4.31 -8.58
CA ASP A 63 32.09 5.14 -8.03
C ASP A 63 30.91 5.23 -9.00
N LEU A 64 31.17 5.28 -10.32
CA LEU A 64 30.12 5.19 -11.35
C LEU A 64 29.42 3.83 -11.32
N ALA A 65 30.17 2.72 -11.28
CA ALA A 65 29.58 1.38 -11.21
C ALA A 65 28.75 1.17 -9.92
N ALA A 66 29.22 1.70 -8.78
CA ALA A 66 28.47 1.68 -7.53
C ALA A 66 27.20 2.54 -7.61
N ALA A 67 27.26 3.73 -8.22
CA ALA A 67 26.09 4.58 -8.43
C ALA A 67 25.05 3.93 -9.36
N GLU A 68 25.50 3.20 -10.39
CA GLU A 68 24.63 2.43 -11.28
C GLU A 68 23.97 1.24 -10.56
N ASP A 69 24.70 0.48 -9.73
CA ASP A 69 24.12 -0.58 -8.88
C ASP A 69 23.09 -0.02 -7.90
N TYR A 70 23.42 1.04 -7.16
CA TYR A 70 22.48 1.66 -6.23
C TYR A 70 21.24 2.20 -6.94
N LYS A 71 21.38 2.76 -8.15
CA LYS A 71 20.23 3.20 -8.96
C LYS A 71 19.36 2.02 -9.40
N LEU A 72 19.97 0.94 -9.90
CA LEU A 72 19.25 -0.26 -10.31
C LEU A 72 18.46 -0.86 -9.14
N ARG A 73 19.13 -1.04 -7.99
CA ARG A 73 18.52 -1.57 -6.77
C ARG A 73 17.43 -0.66 -6.20
N ALA A 74 17.57 0.66 -6.34
CA ALA A 74 16.51 1.60 -5.99
C ALA A 74 15.27 1.42 -6.90
N THR A 75 15.46 1.32 -8.22
CA THR A 75 14.34 1.10 -9.16
C THR A 75 13.69 -0.28 -9.00
N GLU A 76 14.45 -1.31 -8.65
CA GLU A 76 13.91 -2.64 -8.34
C GLU A 76 13.09 -2.62 -7.04
N ALA A 77 13.61 -1.97 -5.99
CA ALA A 77 12.91 -1.81 -4.72
C ALA A 77 11.62 -0.96 -4.87
N GLU A 78 11.65 0.09 -5.69
CA GLU A 78 10.48 0.90 -6.05
C GLU A 78 9.42 0.06 -6.77
N ALA A 79 9.80 -0.71 -7.80
CA ALA A 79 8.88 -1.59 -8.51
C ALA A 79 8.28 -2.69 -7.62
N VAL A 80 9.07 -3.28 -6.70
CA VAL A 80 8.58 -4.24 -5.70
C VAL A 80 7.62 -3.58 -4.70
N TYR A 81 7.91 -2.36 -4.26
CA TYR A 81 7.05 -1.59 -3.35
C TYR A 81 5.72 -1.19 -4.01
N GLU A 82 5.74 -0.65 -5.23
CA GLU A 82 4.54 -0.32 -5.98
C GLU A 82 3.67 -1.57 -6.24
N LYS A 83 4.29 -2.69 -6.61
CA LYS A 83 3.58 -3.96 -6.76
C LYS A 83 2.94 -4.41 -5.44
N ALA A 84 3.70 -4.41 -4.34
CA ALA A 84 3.17 -4.80 -3.03
C ALA A 84 2.00 -3.89 -2.58
N LEU A 85 2.05 -2.59 -2.90
CA LEU A 85 0.96 -1.65 -2.65
C LEU A 85 -0.28 -1.92 -3.52
N ALA A 86 -0.09 -2.28 -4.80
CA ALA A 86 -1.18 -2.65 -5.70
C ALA A 86 -1.83 -3.98 -5.29
N ASP A 87 -1.03 -4.99 -4.95
CA ASP A 87 -1.48 -6.30 -4.45
C ASP A 87 -2.25 -6.13 -3.13
N ALA A 88 -1.74 -5.34 -2.18
CA ALA A 88 -2.41 -5.07 -0.91
C ALA A 88 -3.73 -4.30 -1.07
N ARG A 89 -3.83 -3.37 -2.04
CA ARG A 89 -5.10 -2.68 -2.36
C ARG A 89 -6.12 -3.63 -2.97
N THR A 90 -5.70 -4.49 -3.89
CA THR A 90 -6.55 -5.51 -4.51
C THR A 90 -7.07 -6.49 -3.46
N GLU A 91 -6.20 -6.95 -2.58
CA GLU A 91 -6.54 -7.86 -1.48
C GLU A 91 -7.48 -7.21 -0.46
N SER A 92 -7.24 -5.95 -0.08
CA SER A 92 -8.14 -5.19 0.81
C SER A 92 -9.55 -5.04 0.22
N ASN A 93 -9.66 -4.73 -1.08
CA ASN A 93 -10.95 -4.67 -1.77
C ASN A 93 -11.62 -6.06 -1.80
N ARG A 94 -10.87 -7.11 -2.13
CA ARG A 94 -11.37 -8.51 -2.15
C ARG A 94 -11.92 -8.93 -0.78
N ILE A 95 -11.23 -8.60 0.30
CA ILE A 95 -11.67 -8.86 1.69
C ILE A 95 -12.93 -8.03 2.02
N ALA A 96 -12.96 -6.75 1.66
CA ALA A 96 -14.12 -5.90 1.90
C ALA A 96 -15.38 -6.38 1.16
N ASP A 97 -15.24 -6.83 -0.08
CA ASP A 97 -16.36 -7.35 -0.88
C ASP A 97 -16.81 -8.74 -0.41
N GLN A 98 -15.90 -9.61 0.03
CA GLN A 98 -16.27 -10.85 0.73
C GLN A 98 -17.02 -10.59 2.03
N ALA A 99 -16.50 -9.72 2.90
CA ALA A 99 -17.15 -9.39 4.17
C ALA A 99 -18.56 -8.78 3.97
N ARG A 100 -18.77 -8.01 2.89
CA ARG A 100 -20.11 -7.51 2.50
C ARG A 100 -21.03 -8.64 2.03
N ALA A 101 -20.53 -9.56 1.20
CA ALA A 101 -21.32 -10.69 0.70
C ALA A 101 -21.72 -11.64 1.84
N ASP A 102 -20.78 -11.96 2.74
CA ASP A 102 -21.02 -12.81 3.90
C ASP A 102 -22.02 -12.16 4.87
N ALA A 103 -21.85 -10.86 5.18
CA ALA A 103 -22.78 -10.13 6.04
C ALA A 103 -24.19 -9.99 5.42
N GLN A 104 -24.30 -9.84 4.10
CA GLN A 104 -25.61 -9.83 3.42
C GLN A 104 -26.27 -11.21 3.49
N ALA A 105 -25.51 -12.29 3.27
CA ALA A 105 -26.04 -13.65 3.36
C ALA A 105 -26.50 -14.02 4.78
N GLU A 106 -25.76 -13.57 5.82
CA GLU A 106 -26.16 -13.73 7.22
C GLU A 106 -27.41 -12.91 7.55
N LEU A 107 -27.50 -11.66 7.06
CA LEU A 107 -28.69 -10.81 7.21
C LEU A 107 -29.92 -11.42 6.53
N ASP A 108 -29.80 -11.90 5.29
CA ASP A 108 -30.90 -12.52 4.54
C ASP A 108 -31.40 -13.80 5.24
N ALA A 109 -30.47 -14.61 5.79
CA ALA A 109 -30.82 -15.79 6.58
C ALA A 109 -31.53 -15.44 7.89
N ALA A 110 -31.04 -14.42 8.63
CA ALA A 110 -31.64 -13.95 9.86
C ALA A 110 -33.03 -13.34 9.64
N LEU A 111 -33.23 -12.61 8.54
CA LEU A 111 -34.54 -12.10 8.13
C LEU A 111 -35.51 -13.25 7.81
N ALA A 112 -35.07 -14.26 7.05
CA ALA A 112 -35.91 -15.42 6.74
C ALA A 112 -36.31 -16.22 8.00
N GLU A 113 -35.42 -16.37 8.99
CA GLU A 113 -35.77 -16.98 10.28
C GLU A 113 -36.76 -16.10 11.07
N ALA A 114 -36.52 -14.79 11.12
CA ALA A 114 -37.39 -13.84 11.81
C ALA A 114 -38.81 -13.84 11.21
N ASP A 115 -38.93 -13.78 9.89
CA ASP A 115 -40.22 -13.83 9.18
C ASP A 115 -40.96 -15.16 9.44
N ALA A 116 -40.24 -16.29 9.40
CA ALA A 116 -40.82 -17.60 9.71
C ALA A 116 -41.34 -17.68 11.16
N ARG A 117 -40.59 -17.12 12.12
CA ARG A 117 -40.99 -17.05 13.53
C ARG A 117 -42.17 -16.11 13.76
N ILE A 118 -42.18 -14.95 13.10
CA ILE A 118 -43.30 -13.98 13.17
C ILE A 118 -44.57 -14.62 12.58
N ALA A 119 -44.47 -15.30 11.43
CA ALA A 119 -45.59 -16.00 10.82
C ALA A 119 -46.16 -17.10 11.72
N ALA A 120 -45.30 -17.91 12.34
CA ALA A 120 -45.72 -18.94 13.30
C ALA A 120 -46.41 -18.34 14.54
N GLN A 121 -45.83 -17.30 15.13
CA GLN A 121 -46.40 -16.62 16.30
C GLN A 121 -47.71 -15.89 15.98
N THR A 122 -47.86 -15.36 14.77
CA THR A 122 -49.10 -14.74 14.30
C THR A 122 -50.19 -15.81 14.15
N ALA A 123 -49.89 -16.96 13.53
CA ALA A 123 -50.84 -18.05 13.40
C ALA A 123 -51.28 -18.63 14.76
N GLU A 124 -50.36 -18.77 15.72
CA GLU A 124 -50.67 -19.18 17.11
C GLU A 124 -51.58 -18.16 17.81
N ALA A 125 -51.27 -16.85 17.69
CA ALA A 125 -52.08 -15.79 18.26
C ALA A 125 -53.49 -15.72 17.61
N GLU A 126 -53.60 -15.90 16.30
CA GLU A 126 -54.89 -15.97 15.60
C GLU A 126 -55.73 -17.17 16.05
N ALA A 127 -55.11 -18.35 16.23
CA ALA A 127 -55.79 -19.53 16.76
C ALA A 127 -56.29 -19.31 18.20
N SER A 128 -55.44 -18.75 19.07
CA SER A 128 -55.82 -18.42 20.45
C SER A 128 -56.94 -17.38 20.52
N ILE A 129 -56.90 -16.34 19.67
CA ILE A 129 -57.99 -15.36 19.55
C ILE A 129 -59.29 -16.00 19.06
N ALA A 130 -59.21 -16.96 18.13
CA ALA A 130 -60.40 -17.69 17.65
C ALA A 130 -61.02 -18.57 18.76
N GLU A 131 -60.20 -19.27 19.54
CA GLU A 131 -60.65 -20.06 20.70
C GLU A 131 -61.29 -19.19 21.79
N ILE A 132 -60.64 -18.07 22.14
CA ILE A 132 -61.18 -17.10 23.11
C ILE A 132 -62.52 -16.53 22.62
N ARG A 133 -62.67 -16.23 21.31
CA ARG A 133 -63.94 -15.77 20.73
C ARG A 133 -65.04 -16.83 20.79
N ALA A 134 -64.71 -18.10 20.50
CA ALA A 134 -65.66 -19.21 20.59
C ALA A 134 -66.14 -19.38 22.04
N SER A 135 -65.21 -19.50 22.99
CA SER A 135 -65.50 -19.60 24.42
C SER A 135 -66.28 -18.39 24.96
N ALA A 136 -65.95 -17.17 24.50
CA ALA A 136 -66.70 -15.97 24.88
C ALA A 136 -68.15 -16.01 24.36
N THR A 137 -68.38 -16.49 23.14
CA THR A 137 -69.73 -16.62 22.58
C THR A 137 -70.57 -17.67 23.34
N GLU A 138 -69.96 -18.79 23.73
CA GLU A 138 -70.61 -19.81 24.56
C GLU A 138 -70.94 -19.28 25.97
N ASN A 139 -69.98 -18.62 26.63
CA ASN A 139 -70.22 -18.01 27.95
C ASN A 139 -71.30 -16.91 27.89
N VAL A 140 -71.37 -16.11 26.82
CA VAL A 140 -72.46 -15.16 26.61
C VAL A 140 -73.81 -15.86 26.45
N ALA A 141 -73.86 -17.02 25.76
CA ALA A 141 -75.08 -17.81 25.64
C ALA A 141 -75.57 -18.32 27.01
N ILE A 142 -74.67 -18.81 27.86
CA ILE A 142 -74.99 -19.27 29.23
C ILE A 142 -75.50 -18.10 30.08
N VAL A 143 -74.75 -17.00 30.16
CA VAL A 143 -75.15 -15.82 30.95
C VAL A 143 -76.47 -15.20 30.45
N ALA A 144 -76.72 -15.21 29.13
CA ALA A 144 -77.98 -14.73 28.58
C ALA A 144 -79.19 -15.59 29.00
N LYS A 145 -79.01 -16.92 29.10
CA LYS A 145 -80.03 -17.84 29.64
C LYS A 145 -80.27 -17.62 31.13
N ASP A 146 -79.20 -17.58 31.93
CA ASP A 146 -79.28 -17.36 33.38
C ASP A 146 -80.00 -16.03 33.71
N VAL A 147 -79.67 -14.96 32.99
CA VAL A 147 -80.32 -13.64 33.14
C VAL A 147 -81.77 -13.68 32.66
N ALA A 148 -82.09 -14.40 31.58
CA ALA A 148 -83.47 -14.55 31.11
C ALA A 148 -84.33 -15.35 32.11
N GLU A 149 -83.82 -16.43 32.68
CA GLU A 149 -84.49 -17.22 33.72
C GLU A 149 -84.74 -16.38 34.98
N ALA A 150 -83.72 -15.65 35.45
CA ALA A 150 -83.84 -14.74 36.58
C ALA A 150 -84.87 -13.62 36.35
N LEU A 151 -84.94 -13.05 35.13
CA LEU A 151 -85.94 -12.03 34.76
C LEU A 151 -87.36 -12.60 34.73
N VAL A 152 -87.56 -13.79 34.14
CA VAL A 152 -88.87 -14.46 34.10
C VAL A 152 -89.38 -14.75 35.52
N ALA A 153 -88.51 -15.29 36.39
CA ALA A 153 -88.82 -15.52 37.79
C ALA A 153 -89.15 -14.22 38.55
N ALA A 154 -88.38 -13.16 38.35
CA ALA A 154 -88.62 -11.85 38.97
C ALA A 154 -89.94 -11.19 38.51
N MET A 155 -90.41 -11.51 37.30
CA MET A 155 -91.71 -11.07 36.78
C MET A 155 -92.90 -11.90 37.29
N GLY A 156 -92.68 -12.91 38.14
CA GLY A 156 -93.75 -13.70 38.75
C GLY A 156 -94.41 -14.71 37.81
N SER A 157 -93.73 -15.08 36.71
CA SER A 157 -94.16 -16.11 35.78
C SER A 157 -93.22 -17.31 35.83
N THR A 158 -93.73 -18.51 35.58
CA THR A 158 -92.92 -19.73 35.42
C THR A 158 -93.00 -20.17 33.95
N ALA A 159 -91.98 -19.83 33.17
CA ALA A 159 -91.81 -20.39 31.83
C ALA A 159 -90.95 -21.66 31.89
N ASP A 160 -91.26 -22.63 31.04
CA ASP A 160 -90.52 -23.89 30.98
C ASP A 160 -89.10 -23.65 30.46
N GLN A 161 -88.08 -24.23 31.09
CA GLN A 161 -86.67 -23.90 30.83
C GLN A 161 -86.28 -24.12 29.35
N ALA A 162 -86.85 -25.14 28.71
CA ALA A 162 -86.71 -25.40 27.27
C ALA A 162 -87.24 -24.28 26.36
N THR A 163 -88.25 -23.52 26.81
CA THR A 163 -88.83 -22.39 26.07
C THR A 163 -87.92 -21.15 26.15
N ILE A 164 -87.33 -20.91 27.33
CA ILE A 164 -86.35 -19.83 27.55
C ILE A 164 -85.10 -20.11 26.69
N ASP A 165 -84.59 -21.34 26.75
CA ASP A 165 -83.45 -21.80 25.96
C ASP A 165 -83.67 -21.63 24.45
N ALA A 166 -84.85 -22.00 23.94
CA ALA A 166 -85.20 -21.83 22.54
C ALA A 166 -85.23 -20.35 22.13
N ALA A 167 -85.90 -19.49 22.93
CA ALA A 167 -86.02 -18.07 22.65
C ALA A 167 -84.67 -17.32 22.68
N VAL A 168 -83.79 -17.65 23.63
CA VAL A 168 -82.43 -17.07 23.70
C VAL A 168 -81.59 -17.55 22.52
N ASN A 169 -81.64 -18.85 22.17
CA ASN A 169 -80.89 -19.39 21.04
C ASN A 169 -81.34 -18.81 19.68
N ASP A 170 -82.63 -18.59 19.46
CA ASP A 170 -83.12 -17.93 18.25
C ASP A 170 -82.70 -16.46 18.21
N ARG A 171 -82.70 -15.77 19.36
CA ARG A 171 -82.27 -14.36 19.43
C ARG A 171 -80.75 -14.17 19.30
N MET A 172 -79.95 -15.19 19.60
CA MET A 172 -78.50 -15.22 19.39
C MET A 172 -78.10 -15.51 17.93
N LYS A 173 -79.02 -15.96 17.08
CA LYS A 173 -78.78 -16.35 15.68
C LYS A 173 -79.21 -15.29 14.64
N GLY A 174 -79.79 -14.16 15.06
CA GLY A 174 -80.34 -13.14 14.17
C GLY A 174 -80.03 -11.71 14.60
#